data_AF-A0A820RH99-F1
#
_entry.id   AF-A0A820RH99-F1
#
_cell.length_a   1.000
_cell.length_b   1.000
_cell.length_c   1.000
_cell.angle_alpha   90.00
_cell.angle_beta   90.00
_cell.angle_gamma   90.00
#
_symmetry.space_group_name_H-M   'P 1'
#
loop_
_entity.id
_entity.type
_entity.pdbx_description
1 polymer ?
#
loop_
_entity_poly.entity_id
_entity_poly.type
_entity_poly.pdbx_seq_one_letter_code
_entity_poly.pdbx_strand_id
1 'polypeptide(L)' 'HQRTPLYHPQSNLSERINRTLKPILASLAHNDSKAWDLKLSQIAFALRTAPSESTDNSPAFLMFGRHPRQPLDLLLPSPA' A
#
# COMPACT_ATOMS: atom_id res chain seq x y z
N HIS A 1 3.72 12.91 19.12
CA HIS A 1 3.57 13.65 17.85
C HIS A 1 4.95 14.15 17.46
N GLN A 2 5.63 13.52 16.50
CA GLN A 2 6.87 14.06 15.92
C GLN A 2 6.47 14.93 14.73
N ARG A 3 6.80 16.23 14.77
CA ARG A 3 6.60 17.14 13.63
C ARG A 3 7.81 17.00 12.72
N THR A 4 7.57 16.79 11.43
CA THR A 4 8.63 16.80 10.44
C THR A 4 9.30 18.18 10.42
N PRO A 5 10.60 18.30 10.69
CA PRO A 5 11.29 19.58 10.58
C PRO A 5 11.27 20.08 9.12
N LEU A 6 11.12 21.40 8.94
CA LEU A 6 11.27 22.05 7.64
C LEU A 6 12.64 21.68 7.04
N TYR A 7 12.66 21.27 5.78
CA TYR A 7 13.90 20.98 5.03
C TYR A 7 14.77 19.84 5.59
N HIS A 8 14.18 18.73 6.05
CA HIS A 8 14.93 17.47 6.20
C HIS A 8 14.72 16.57 4.97
N PRO A 9 15.72 16.46 4.06
CA PRO A 9 15.64 15.59 2.88
C PRO A 9 15.75 14.10 3.21
N GLN A 10 15.74 13.71 4.49
CA GLN A 10 15.44 12.33 4.84
C GLN A 10 13.99 12.08 4.43
N SER A 11 13.86 11.42 3.29
CA SER A 11 12.60 11.02 2.69
C SER A 11 11.76 10.31 3.75
N ASN A 12 10.80 11.03 4.31
CA ASN A 12 9.86 10.44 5.25
C ASN A 12 9.15 9.32 4.50
N LEU A 13 9.13 8.13 5.10
CA LEU A 13 8.43 6.98 4.54
C LEU A 13 6.98 7.35 4.19
N SER A 14 6.34 8.18 5.02
CA SER A 14 5.03 8.78 4.77
C SER A 14 4.95 9.58 3.47
N GLU A 15 5.99 10.34 3.11
CA GLU A 15 6.03 11.13 1.88
C GLU A 15 6.15 10.26 0.62
N ARG A 16 6.95 9.18 0.69
CA ARG A 16 7.02 8.17 -0.39
C ARG A 16 5.67 7.49 -0.57
N ILE A 17 5.07 7.04 0.53
CA ILE A 17 3.75 6.42 0.50
C ILE A 17 2.71 7.41 -0.04
N ASN A 18 2.77 8.68 0.36
CA ASN A 18 1.87 9.72 -0.16
C ASN A 18 2.06 9.99 -1.66
N ARG A 19 3.28 9.90 -2.20
CA ARG A 19 3.53 10.00 -3.64
C ARG A 19 2.90 8.85 -4.42
N THR A 20 2.86 7.65 -3.87
CA THR A 20 2.19 6.49 -4.48
C THR A 20 0.66 6.52 -4.29
N LEU A 21 0.18 6.95 -3.13
CA LEU A 21 -1.24 7.00 -2.79
C LEU A 21 -2.01 8.02 -3.62
N LYS A 22 -1.46 9.23 -3.81
CA LYS A 22 -2.11 10.33 -4.52
C LYS A 22 -2.60 9.95 -5.93
N PRO A 23 -1.78 9.37 -6.83
CA PRO A 23 -2.25 9.00 -8.17
C PRO A 23 -3.29 7.87 -8.14
N ILE A 24 -3.15 6.89 -7.24
CA ILE A 24 -4.14 5.81 -7.07
C ILE A 24 -5.50 6.38 -6.64
N LEU A 25 -5.50 7.25 -5.64
CA LEU A 25 -6.70 7.93 -5.15
C LEU A 25 -7.31 8.83 -6.22
N ALA A 26 -6.50 9.57 -6.98
CA ALA A 26 -6.98 10.41 -8.07
C ALA A 26 -7.66 9.60 -9.18
N SER A 27 -7.07 8.47 -9.57
CA SER A 27 -7.66 7.56 -10.57
C SER A 27 -8.99 6.96 -10.10
N LEU A 28 -9.09 6.60 -8.81
CA LEU A 28 -10.32 6.03 -8.25
C LEU A 28 -11.41 7.08 -8.04
N ALA A 29 -11.05 8.27 -7.56
CA ALA A 29 -11.99 9.37 -7.39
C ALA A 29 -12.53 9.88 -8.73
N HIS A 30 -11.74 9.81 -9.81
CA HIS A 30 -12.22 10.13 -11.16
C HIS A 30 -13.24 9.11 -11.68
N ASN A 31 -13.00 7.82 -11.44
CA ASN A 31 -13.91 6.75 -11.87
C ASN A 31 -15.18 6.64 -11.00
N ASP A 32 -15.08 6.96 -9.71
CA ASP A 32 -16.15 6.69 -8.75
C ASP A 32 -16.05 7.62 -7.54
N SER A 33 -16.42 8.89 -7.76
CA SER A 33 -16.25 9.99 -6.81
C SER A 33 -17.07 9.85 -5.52
N LYS A 34 -18.04 8.91 -5.48
CA LYS A 34 -18.93 8.71 -4.33
C LYS A 34 -18.55 7.54 -3.43
N ALA A 35 -17.66 6.65 -3.87
CA ALA A 35 -17.29 5.41 -3.17
C ALA A 35 -15.77 5.27 -2.95
N TRP A 36 -15.01 6.35 -3.12
CA TRP A 36 -13.55 6.34 -2.96
C TRP A 36 -13.11 5.94 -1.54
N ASP A 37 -13.91 6.29 -0.53
CA ASP A 37 -13.70 5.98 0.89
C ASP A 37 -13.84 4.47 1.17
N LEU A 38 -14.79 3.80 0.52
CA LEU A 38 -14.96 2.34 0.62
C LEU A 38 -13.77 1.59 0.02
N LYS A 39 -13.15 2.17 -1.02
CA LYS A 39 -11.97 1.61 -1.71
C LYS A 39 -10.68 1.84 -0.94
N LEU A 40 -10.66 2.74 0.06
CA LEU A 40 -9.46 3.07 0.84
C LEU A 40 -8.85 1.85 1.54
N SER A 41 -9.72 1.00 2.10
CA SER A 41 -9.33 -0.26 2.76
C SER A 41 -8.62 -1.21 1.80
N GLN A 42 -9.11 -1.30 0.56
CA GLN A 42 -8.53 -2.15 -0.49
C GLN A 42 -7.18 -1.60 -0.97
N ILE A 43 -7.06 -0.28 -1.16
CA ILE A 43 -5.80 0.36 -1.52
C ILE A 43 -4.76 0.16 -0.42
N ALA A 44 -5.14 0.35 0.84
CA ALA A 44 -4.25 0.14 1.96
C ALA A 44 -3.79 -1.32 2.06
N PHE A 45 -4.66 -2.28 1.75
CA PHE A 45 -4.27 -3.69 1.62
C PHE A 45 -3.28 -3.89 0.47
N ALA A 46 -3.60 -3.42 -0.74
CA ALA A 46 -2.73 -3.53 -1.91
C ALA A 46 -1.32 -2.95 -1.66
N LEU A 47 -1.22 -1.80 -1.01
CA LEU A 47 0.08 -1.20 -0.66
C LEU A 47 0.88 -2.01 0.36
N ARG A 48 0.22 -2.72 1.26
CA ARG A 48 0.89 -3.60 2.24
C ARG A 48 1.34 -4.91 1.59
N THR A 49 0.64 -5.38 0.57
CA THR A 49 0.92 -6.65 -0.10
C THR A 49 1.81 -6.52 -1.33
N ALA A 50 1.87 -5.34 -1.96
CA ALA A 50 2.68 -5.10 -3.15
C ALA A 50 4.18 -5.12 -2.81
N PRO A 51 5.00 -5.85 -3.58
CA PRO A 51 6.46 -5.81 -3.41
C PRO A 51 7.00 -4.44 -3.78
N SER A 52 8.00 -3.97 -3.03
CA SER A 52 8.72 -2.74 -3.35
C SER A 52 9.91 -3.07 -4.26
N GLU A 53 10.08 -2.36 -5.38
CA GLU A 53 11.22 -2.56 -6.31
C GLU A 53 12.59 -2.51 -5.62
N SER A 54 12.74 -1.73 -4.54
CA SER A 54 14.01 -1.60 -3.83
C SER A 54 14.34 -2.78 -2.91
N THR A 55 13.35 -3.57 -2.52
CA THR A 55 13.54 -4.63 -1.50
C THR A 55 13.03 -5.99 -1.99
N ASP A 56 12.37 -6.03 -3.16
CA ASP A 56 11.65 -7.16 -3.76
C ASP A 56 10.56 -7.79 -2.85
N ASN A 57 10.42 -7.26 -1.63
CA ASN A 57 9.56 -7.76 -0.59
C ASN A 57 8.43 -6.77 -0.31
N SER A 58 7.27 -7.29 0.08
CA SER A 58 6.14 -6.46 0.49
C SER A 58 6.32 -5.95 1.92
N PRO A 59 5.80 -4.76 2.26
CA PRO A 59 5.84 -4.25 3.62
C PRO A 59 5.23 -5.21 4.65
N ALA A 60 4.17 -5.94 4.28
CA ALA A 60 3.57 -6.95 5.14
C ALA A 60 4.51 -8.14 5.38
N PHE A 61 5.25 -8.57 4.35
CA PHE A 61 6.26 -9.61 4.51
C PHE A 61 7.39 -9.15 5.43
N LEU A 62 7.90 -7.93 5.23
CA LEU A 62 8.96 -7.36 6.08
C LEU A 62 8.53 -7.18 7.54
N MET A 63 7.25 -6.86 7.79
CA MET A 63 6.72 -6.66 9.14
C MET A 63 6.36 -7.97 9.87
N PHE A 64 5.84 -8.97 9.15
CA PHE A 64 5.26 -10.17 9.76
C PHE A 64 6.01 -11.47 9.41
N GLY A 65 7.03 -11.42 8.55
CA GLY A 65 7.77 -12.60 8.08
C GLY A 65 6.95 -13.59 7.25
N ARG A 66 5.74 -13.20 6.81
CA ARG A 66 4.84 -14.05 6.02
C ARG A 66 4.08 -13.23 5.00
N HIS A 67 3.78 -13.82 3.85
CA HIS A 67 2.91 -13.18 2.88
C HIS A 67 1.48 -13.15 3.42
N PRO A 68 0.80 -11.99 3.41
CA PRO A 68 -0.61 -11.91 3.78
C PRO A 68 -1.43 -12.70 2.76
N ARG A 69 -2.34 -13.55 3.24
CA ARG A 69 -3.23 -14.34 2.38
C ARG A 69 -4.00 -13.41 1.46
N GLN A 70 -3.78 -13.54 0.16
CA GLN A 70 -4.52 -12.77 -0.83
C GLN A 70 -5.86 -13.47 -1.09
N PRO A 71 -6.88 -12.76 -1.56
CA PRO A 71 -8.14 -13.39 -1.98
C PRO A 71 -7.93 -14.51 -3.02
N LEU A 72 -6.86 -14.40 -3.82
CA LEU A 72 -6.47 -15.40 -4.80
C LEU A 72 -5.97 -16.70 -4.14
N ASP A 73 -5.26 -16.63 -3.01
CA ASP A 73 -4.84 -17.81 -2.23
C ASP A 73 -6.02 -18.56 -1.60
N LEU A 74 -7.15 -17.89 -1.40
CA LEU A 74 -8.39 -18.52 -0.92
C LEU A 74 -9.15 -19.25 -2.04
N LEU A 75 -8.96 -18.81 -3.29
CA LEU A 75 -9.60 -19.39 -4.48
C LEU A 75 -8.76 -20.50 -5.11
N LEU A 76 -7.44 -20.41 -5.00
CA LEU A 76 -6.49 -21.40 -5.50
C LEU A 76 -5.79 -22.03 -4.29
N PRO A 77 -6.30 -23.16 -3.75
CA PRO A 77 -5.52 -23.93 -2.78
C PRO A 77 -4.18 -24.28 -3.44
N SER A 78 -3.08 -23.96 -2.76
CA SER A 78 -1.72 -24.22 -3.24
C SER A 78 -1.63 -25.62 -3.87
N PRO A 79 -1.03 -25.77 -5.06
CA PRO A 79 -0.73 -27.11 -5.56
C PRO A 79 0.19 -27.78 -4.54
N ALA A 80 -0.23 -28.96 -4.08
CA ALA A 80 0.51 -29.82 -3.16
C ALA A 80 1.85 -30.28 -3.75
#